data_AF-A0A962XB75-F1
#
_entry.id   AF-A0A962XB75-F1
#
_cell.length_a   1.000
_cell.length_b   1.000
_cell.length_c   1.000
_cell.angle_alpha   90.00
_cell.angle_beta   90.00
_cell.angle_gamma   90.00
#
_symmetry.space_group_name_H-M   'P 1'
#
loop_
_entity.id
_entity.type
_entity.pdbx_description
1 polymer ?
#
loop_
_entity_poly.entity_id
_entity_poly.type
_entity_poly.pdbx_seq_one_letter_code
_entity_poly.pdbx_strand_id
1 'polypeptide(L)' 'FYLKRPVTLVQYIDEFALGLAAEPEKGIAKVEGWESRWRTLEKGYAIMNHHNYQYLTAEGLPMRLLARDPRRVIVSRQ' A
#
# COMPACT_ATOMS: atom_id res chain seq x y z
N PHE A 1 4.60 8.75 11.09
CA PHE A 1 5.14 9.15 12.41
C PHE A 1 4.38 8.51 13.57
N TYR A 2 3.09 8.81 13.77
CA TYR A 2 2.30 8.35 14.93
C TYR A 2 2.28 6.84 15.19
N LEU A 3 2.27 6.01 14.15
CA LEU A 3 2.28 4.56 14.28
C LEU A 3 3.64 3.97 14.69
N LYS A 4 4.69 4.81 14.75
CA LYS A 4 6.10 4.41 15.01
C LYS A 4 6.54 3.18 14.19
N ARG A 5 6.03 3.08 12.97
CA ARG A 5 6.33 2.02 12.02
C ARG A 5 6.68 2.62 10.66
N PRO A 6 7.75 2.15 10.01
CA PRO A 6 8.03 2.51 8.63
C PRO A 6 6.95 1.92 7.70
N VAL A 7 6.78 2.56 6.55
CA VAL A 7 5.91 2.08 5.47
C VAL A 7 6.76 1.64 4.29
N THR A 8 6.30 0.63 3.56
CA THR A 8 6.85 0.28 2.25
C THR A 8 6.11 1.11 1.21
N LEU A 9 6.86 1.87 0.41
CA LEU A 9 6.30 2.66 -0.69
C LEU A 9 5.94 1.75 -1.86
N VAL A 10 4.77 1.95 -2.44
CA VAL A 10 4.28 1.21 -3.61
C VAL A 10 4.03 2.19 -4.73
N GLN A 11 4.75 2.07 -5.84
CA GLN A 11 4.65 2.93 -7.02
C GLN A 11 4.59 4.43 -6.65
N TYR A 12 5.47 4.87 -5.74
CA TYR A 12 5.52 6.25 -5.27
C TYR A 12 6.91 6.83 -5.56
N ILE A 13 6.98 7.76 -6.50
CA ILE A 13 8.24 8.24 -7.09
C ILE A 13 8.28 9.77 -7.09
N ASP A 14 7.96 10.38 -5.94
CA ASP A 14 8.09 11.82 -5.73
C ASP A 14 9.34 12.09 -4.86
N GLU A 15 9.19 12.73 -3.70
CA GLU A 15 10.27 13.09 -2.76
C GLU A 15 11.23 11.94 -2.36
N PHE A 16 10.82 10.68 -2.55
CA PHE A 16 11.62 9.48 -2.22
C PHE A 16 12.36 8.87 -3.41
N ALA A 17 12.29 9.45 -4.61
CA ALA A 17 12.88 8.87 -5.81
C ALA A 17 14.37 8.55 -5.68
N LEU A 18 15.18 9.47 -5.12
CA LEU A 18 16.61 9.26 -4.91
C LEU A 18 16.90 8.10 -3.94
N GLY A 19 16.16 8.01 -2.84
CA GLY A 19 16.33 6.95 -1.86
C GLY A 19 15.93 5.58 -2.42
N LEU A 20 14.84 5.52 -3.18
CA LEU A 20 14.40 4.29 -3.86
C LEU A 20 15.33 3.89 -5.01
N ALA A 21 16.00 4.83 -5.66
CA ALA A 21 17.02 4.50 -6.66
C ALA A 21 18.27 3.87 -6.02
N ALA A 22 18.65 4.34 -4.82
CA ALA A 22 19.78 3.80 -4.07
C ALA A 22 19.47 2.44 -3.43
N GLU A 23 18.25 2.25 -2.90
CA GLU A 23 17.81 1.03 -2.20
C GLU A 23 16.45 0.55 -2.73
N PRO A 24 16.38 0.06 -3.99
CA PRO A 24 15.12 -0.30 -4.66
C PRO A 24 14.33 -1.40 -3.96
N GLU A 25 15.01 -2.29 -3.22
CA GLU A 25 14.41 -3.38 -2.45
C GLU A 25 13.56 -2.90 -1.26
N LYS A 26 13.71 -1.65 -0.83
CA LYS A 26 12.89 -1.05 0.24
C LYS A 26 11.52 -0.58 -0.24
N GLY A 27 11.28 -0.56 -1.55
CA GLY A 27 10.00 -0.22 -2.18
C GLY A 27 9.43 -1.34 -3.03
N ILE A 28 8.24 -1.12 -3.56
CA ILE A 28 7.62 -1.96 -4.59
C ILE A 28 7.33 -1.06 -5.78
N ALA A 29 8.05 -1.28 -6.88
CA ALA A 29 8.07 -0.34 -8.01
C ALA A 29 6.72 -0.18 -8.72
N LYS A 30 5.87 -1.21 -8.69
CA LYS A 30 4.57 -1.22 -9.37
C LYS A 30 3.48 -1.80 -8.49
N VAL A 31 2.24 -1.35 -8.68
CA VAL A 31 1.09 -1.80 -7.91
C VAL A 31 0.86 -3.30 -8.09
N GLU A 32 1.04 -3.86 -9.29
CA GLU A 32 0.81 -5.30 -9.57
C GLU A 32 1.75 -6.21 -8.75
N GLY A 33 2.97 -5.75 -8.49
CA GLY A 33 3.92 -6.44 -7.60
C GLY A 33 3.44 -6.42 -6.15
N TRP A 34 2.82 -5.33 -5.71
CA TRP A 34 2.19 -5.26 -4.40
C TRP A 34 0.92 -6.10 -4.32
N GLU A 35 0.08 -6.15 -5.36
CA GLU A 35 -1.12 -6.98 -5.39
C GLU A 35 -0.80 -8.47 -5.20
N SER A 36 0.19 -8.95 -5.96
CA SER A 36 0.66 -10.34 -5.87
C SER A 36 1.14 -10.68 -4.46
N ARG A 37 1.89 -9.77 -3.83
CA ARG A 37 2.31 -9.90 -2.43
C ARG A 37 1.13 -9.84 -1.47
N TRP A 38 0.18 -8.92 -1.66
CA TRP A 38 -0.97 -8.74 -0.78
C TRP A 38 -1.84 -10.00 -0.71
N ARG A 39 -2.06 -10.66 -1.85
CA ARG A 39 -2.85 -11.89 -1.93
C ARG A 39 -2.24 -13.02 -1.08
N THR A 40 -0.91 -13.09 -0.99
CA THR A 40 -0.19 -14.15 -0.25
C THR A 40 0.10 -13.83 1.22
N LEU A 41 -0.06 -12.58 1.65
CA LEU A 41 0.13 -12.21 3.04
C LEU A 41 -0.91 -12.90 3.94
N GLU A 42 -0.45 -13.48 5.04
CA GLU A 42 -1.33 -13.92 6.14
C GLU A 42 -1.90 -12.70 6.88
N LYS A 43 -1.05 -11.70 7.12
CA LYS A 43 -1.40 -10.46 7.82
C LYS A 43 -0.71 -9.28 7.13
N GLY A 44 -1.44 -8.19 6.97
CA GLY A 44 -0.93 -6.98 6.32
C GLY A 44 -1.84 -5.80 6.57
N TYR A 45 -1.28 -4.60 6.51
CA TYR A 45 -2.00 -3.34 6.53
C TYR A 45 -1.57 -2.49 5.34
N ALA A 46 -2.51 -1.76 4.75
CA ALA A 46 -2.22 -0.80 3.70
C ALA A 46 -2.97 0.50 3.94
N ILE A 47 -2.33 1.61 3.54
CA ILE A 47 -2.90 2.94 3.55
C ILE A 47 -2.85 3.49 2.14
N MET A 48 -3.97 4.00 1.64
CA MET A 48 -4.09 4.48 0.27
C MET A 48 -5.17 5.57 0.18
N ASN A 49 -5.30 6.22 -0.98
CA ASN A 49 -6.41 7.13 -1.23
C ASN A 49 -7.69 6.34 -1.58
N HIS A 50 -8.82 7.05 -1.67
CA HIS A 50 -10.11 6.45 -2.00
C HIS A 50 -10.15 5.78 -3.37
N HIS A 51 -9.56 6.42 -4.37
CA HIS A 51 -9.54 5.92 -5.75
C HIS A 51 -8.86 4.55 -5.83
N ASN A 52 -7.67 4.42 -5.25
CA ASN A 52 -6.92 3.17 -5.23
C ASN A 52 -7.66 2.08 -4.44
N TYR A 53 -8.30 2.43 -3.32
CA TYR A 53 -9.13 1.47 -2.60
C TYR A 53 -10.27 0.93 -3.47
N GLN A 54 -11.01 1.81 -4.16
CA GLN A 54 -12.10 1.41 -5.03
C GLN A 54 -11.62 0.52 -6.18
N TYR A 55 -10.53 0.92 -6.83
CA TYR A 55 -9.90 0.15 -7.90
C TYR A 55 -9.48 -1.25 -7.42
N LEU A 56 -8.69 -1.33 -6.35
CA LEU A 56 -8.16 -2.60 -5.85
C LEU A 56 -9.24 -3.53 -5.28
N THR A 57 -10.31 -2.98 -4.68
CA THR A 57 -11.46 -3.79 -4.27
C THR A 57 -12.20 -4.35 -5.48
N ALA A 58 -12.35 -3.57 -6.56
CA ALA A 58 -12.97 -4.03 -7.80
C ALA A 58 -12.15 -5.15 -8.48
N GLU A 59 -10.81 -5.10 -8.37
CA GLU A 59 -9.89 -6.17 -8.78
C GLU A 59 -9.89 -7.40 -7.84
N GLY A 60 -10.82 -7.45 -6.88
CA GLY A 60 -11.00 -8.59 -5.99
C GLY A 60 -9.84 -8.81 -5.03
N LEU A 61 -9.12 -7.76 -4.63
CA LEU A 61 -8.12 -7.90 -3.57
C LEU A 61 -8.82 -8.09 -2.21
N PRO A 62 -8.36 -9.06 -1.40
CA PRO A 62 -8.94 -9.33 -0.09
C PRO A 62 -8.58 -8.22 0.90
N MET A 63 -9.50 -7.28 1.08
CA MET A 63 -9.29 -6.08 1.90
C MET A 63 -10.44 -5.87 2.86
N ARG A 64 -10.12 -5.84 4.16
CA ARG A 64 -11.06 -5.45 5.21
C ARG A 64 -10.83 -4.00 5.58
N LEU A 65 -11.83 -3.15 5.37
CA LEU A 65 -11.79 -1.74 5.76
C LEU A 65 -11.66 -1.62 7.29
N LEU A 66 -10.67 -0.83 7.75
CA LEU A 66 -10.45 -0.54 9.17
C LEU A 66 -10.82 0.90 9.52
N ALA A 67 -10.44 1.84 8.66
CA ALA A 67 -10.71 3.25 8.86
C ALA A 67 -10.79 3.97 7.51
N ARG A 68 -11.57 5.05 7.49
CA ARG A 68 -11.68 5.97 6.36
C ARG A 68 -11.77 7.39 6.91
N ASP A 69 -10.96 8.26 6.37
CA ASP A 69 -11.03 9.71 6.56
C ASP A 69 -11.16 10.40 5.18
N PRO A 70 -11.36 11.72 5.09
CA PRO A 70 -11.54 12.40 3.79
C PRO A 70 -10.39 12.24 2.78
N ARG A 71 -9.20 11.84 3.22
CA ARG A 71 -8.00 11.69 2.39
C ARG A 71 -7.54 10.25 2.22
N ARG A 72 -7.79 9.38 3.20
CA ARG A 72 -7.13 8.06 3.30
C ARG A 72 -8.10 6.95 3.69
N VAL A 73 -7.80 5.77 3.19
CA VAL A 73 -8.40 4.50 3.55
C VAL A 73 -7.31 3.62 4.15
N ILE A 74 -7.61 2.99 5.28
CA ILE A 74 -6.75 1.99 5.92
C ILE A 74 -7.47 0.65 5.89
N VAL A 75 -6.78 -0.37 5.41
CA VAL A 75 -7.29 -1.74 5.30
C VAL A 75 -6.36 -2.73 6.00
N SER A 76 -6.91 -3.85 6.46
CA SER A 76 -6.13 -5.07 6.71
C SER A 76 -6.33 -6.07 5.58
N ARG A 77 -5.40 -7.01 5.47
CA ARG A 77 -5.65 -8.28 4.79
C ARG A 77 -6.87 -8.94 5.45
N GLN A 78 -7.78 -9.44 4.62
CA GLN A 78 -8.97 -10.18 5.07
C GLN A 78 -8.60 -11.57 5.57
#